data_AF-A0AAI9H3Z9-F1
#
_entry.id   AF-A0AAI9H3Z9-F1
#
_cell.length_a   1.000
_cell.length_b   1.000
_cell.length_c   1.000
_cell.angle_alpha   90.00
_cell.angle_beta   90.00
_cell.angle_gamma   90.00
#
_symmetry.space_group_name_H-M   'P 1'
#
loop_
_entity.id
_entity.type
_entity.pdbx_description
1 polymer ?
#
loop_
_entity_poly.entity_id
_entity_poly.type
_entity_poly.pdbx_seq_one_letter_code
_entity_poly.pdbx_strand_id
1 'polypeptide(L)'
;MTVKISGVLKDGTGKPVQNCTIVLKARRTSSTVVVNTVASENPDEAGRYSMDVEHGQYSVTLLVEGFPPSHAGTITVYEGSRPGTLNDFLGAMTEDDVR
;
A
#
# COMPACT_ATOMS: atom_id res chain seq x y z
N MET A 1 -0.51 -17.66 -2.53
CA MET A 1 -1.29 -17.33 -1.30
C MET A 1 -1.32 -15.82 -1.18
N THR A 2 -2.50 -15.23 -0.98
CA THR A 2 -2.67 -13.78 -0.81
C THR A 2 -2.67 -13.42 0.68
N VAL A 3 -2.23 -12.21 0.98
CA VAL A 3 -2.20 -11.59 2.30
C VAL A 3 -3.16 -10.41 2.25
N LYS A 4 -4.07 -10.36 3.22
CA LYS A 4 -5.05 -9.29 3.31
C LYS A 4 -4.41 -8.06 3.96
N ILE A 5 -4.27 -6.99 3.19
CA ILE A 5 -3.85 -5.68 3.69
C ILE A 5 -5.11 -4.84 3.88
N SER A 6 -5.46 -4.59 5.12
CA SER A 6 -6.68 -3.84 5.46
C SER A 6 -6.46 -2.96 6.67
N GLY A 7 -7.07 -1.77 6.68
CA GLY A 7 -6.90 -0.82 7.77
C GLY A 7 -7.65 0.48 7.53
N VAL A 8 -7.29 1.50 8.30
CA VAL A 8 -7.79 2.86 8.12
C VAL A 8 -6.63 3.75 7.70
N LEU A 9 -6.75 4.41 6.55
CA LEU A 9 -5.81 5.40 6.07
C LEU A 9 -6.08 6.70 6.84
N LYS A 10 -5.09 7.13 7.61
CA LYS A 10 -5.14 8.35 8.41
C LYS A 10 -4.05 9.30 7.95
N ASP A 11 -4.37 10.59 7.93
CA ASP A 11 -3.41 11.66 7.70
C ASP A 11 -2.50 11.87 8.93
N GLY A 12 -1.45 12.70 8.82
CA GLY A 12 -0.57 13.07 9.94
C GLY A 12 -1.29 13.70 11.14
N THR A 13 -2.54 14.15 10.94
CA THR A 13 -3.43 14.64 12.01
C THR A 13 -4.31 13.54 12.66
N GLY A 14 -4.20 12.29 12.22
CA GLY A 14 -5.00 11.16 12.69
C GLY A 14 -6.42 11.10 12.12
N LYS A 15 -6.80 12.04 11.24
CA LYS A 15 -8.10 12.05 10.56
C LYS A 15 -8.13 11.05 9.40
N PRO A 16 -9.27 10.38 9.16
CA PRO A 16 -9.39 9.48 8.01
C PRO A 16 -9.24 10.26 6.70
N VAL A 17 -8.42 9.75 5.78
CA VAL A 17 -8.26 10.32 4.45
C VAL A 17 -9.38 9.80 3.56
N GLN A 18 -10.19 10.71 3.04
CA GLN A 18 -11.24 10.43 2.06
C GLN A 18 -10.74 10.78 0.65
N ASN A 19 -11.39 10.24 -0.39
CA ASN A 19 -11.04 10.50 -1.80
C ASN A 19 -9.57 10.22 -2.12
N CYS A 20 -8.97 9.27 -1.39
CA CYS A 20 -7.66 8.75 -1.69
C CYS A 20 -7.81 7.51 -2.56
N THR A 21 -6.82 7.24 -3.40
CA THR A 21 -6.64 5.97 -4.07
C THR A 21 -5.29 5.43 -3.63
N ILE A 22 -5.32 4.30 -2.94
CA ILE A 22 -4.10 3.59 -2.55
C ILE A 22 -3.68 2.76 -3.76
N VAL A 23 -2.51 3.05 -4.32
CA VAL A 23 -1.94 2.35 -5.47
C VAL A 23 -0.72 1.55 -5.02
N LEU A 24 -0.80 0.23 -5.10
CA LEU A 24 0.35 -0.66 -4.93
C LEU A 24 0.88 -1.09 -6.27
N LYS A 25 2.16 -0.83 -6.51
CA LYS A 25 2.86 -1.22 -7.74
C LYS A 25 3.99 -2.18 -7.42
N ALA A 26 3.91 -3.41 -7.90
CA ALA A 26 4.97 -4.40 -7.70
C ALA A 26 6.32 -3.89 -8.27
N ARG A 27 7.40 -3.91 -7.46
CA ARG A 27 8.75 -3.49 -7.87
C ARG A 27 9.57 -4.63 -8.49
N ARG A 28 9.39 -5.86 -8.01
CA ARG A 28 10.17 -7.02 -8.48
C ARG A 28 9.41 -7.78 -9.56
N THR A 29 9.68 -7.45 -10.82
CA THR A 29 9.29 -8.25 -11.99
C THR A 29 10.12 -9.54 -12.02
N SER A 30 9.55 -10.66 -11.57
CA SER A 30 10.03 -12.00 -11.95
C SER A 30 9.17 -12.53 -13.09
N SER A 31 9.76 -13.34 -13.97
CA SER A 31 9.42 -13.62 -15.37
C SER A 31 8.03 -14.20 -15.70
N THR A 32 7.07 -14.15 -14.79
CA THR A 32 5.65 -14.51 -14.97
C THR A 32 4.71 -13.34 -14.73
N VAL A 33 5.20 -12.22 -14.18
CA VAL A 33 4.40 -11.04 -13.83
C VAL A 33 4.77 -9.89 -14.76
N VAL A 34 4.31 -9.97 -16.02
CA VAL A 34 4.41 -8.85 -16.96
C VAL A 34 3.37 -7.82 -16.54
N VAL A 35 3.80 -6.85 -15.72
CA VAL A 35 3.14 -5.55 -15.50
C VAL A 35 1.77 -5.66 -14.79
N ASN A 36 1.43 -4.68 -13.97
CA ASN A 36 0.03 -4.34 -13.70
C ASN A 36 -0.79 -5.07 -12.63
N THR A 37 -0.21 -5.69 -11.58
CA THR A 37 -0.99 -5.79 -10.32
C THR A 37 -0.93 -4.44 -9.63
N VAL A 38 -1.71 -3.50 -10.16
CA VAL A 38 -2.09 -2.26 -9.48
C VAL A 38 -3.25 -2.64 -8.58
N ALA A 39 -2.98 -2.99 -7.33
CA ALA A 39 -4.06 -2.98 -6.35
C ALA A 39 -4.36 -1.50 -6.10
N SER A 40 -5.48 -1.03 -6.66
CA SER A 40 -6.02 0.29 -6.41
C SER A 40 -7.26 0.15 -5.56
N GLU A 41 -7.26 0.77 -4.39
CA GLU A 41 -8.44 0.80 -3.54
C GLU A 41 -8.75 2.21 -3.10
N ASN A 42 -10.03 2.54 -3.18
CA ASN A 42 -10.57 3.80 -2.71
C ASN A 42 -11.14 3.56 -1.31
N PRO A 43 -10.55 4.17 -0.27
CA PRO A 43 -11.07 4.02 1.06
C PRO A 43 -12.47 4.62 1.19
N ASP A 44 -13.30 4.03 2.05
CA ASP A 44 -14.64 4.56 2.35
C ASP A 44 -14.58 5.94 3.04
N GLU A 45 -15.72 6.57 3.35
CA GLU A 45 -15.79 7.85 4.10
C GLU A 45 -15.04 7.79 5.46
N ALA A 46 -14.91 6.58 6.03
CA ALA A 46 -14.16 6.31 7.25
C ALA A 46 -12.65 6.05 7.03
N GLY A 47 -12.15 6.17 5.80
CA GLY A 47 -10.76 5.89 5.42
C GLY A 47 -10.42 4.40 5.37
N ARG A 48 -11.41 3.50 5.34
CA ARG A 48 -11.18 2.05 5.44
C ARG A 48 -10.83 1.45 4.08
N TYR A 49 -9.80 0.60 4.04
CA TYR A 49 -9.36 -0.11 2.85
C TYR A 49 -9.15 -1.60 3.20
N SER A 50 -9.34 -2.51 2.25
CA SER A 50 -9.21 -3.96 2.34
C SER A 50 -8.89 -4.61 0.98
N MET A 51 -7.62 -4.95 0.76
CA MET A 51 -7.16 -5.58 -0.48
C MET A 51 -6.38 -6.89 -0.24
N ASP A 52 -6.49 -7.83 -1.17
CA ASP A 52 -5.73 -9.08 -1.18
C ASP A 52 -4.49 -8.94 -2.06
N VAL A 53 -3.30 -9.10 -1.46
CA VAL A 53 -2.01 -8.86 -2.12
C VAL A 53 -1.16 -10.13 -2.06
N GLU A 54 -0.56 -10.52 -3.18
CA GLU A 54 0.36 -11.67 -3.18
C GLU A 54 1.70 -11.34 -2.50
N HIS A 55 2.48 -12.37 -2.18
CA HIS A 55 3.82 -12.14 -1.65
C HIS A 55 4.70 -11.45 -2.71
N GLY A 56 5.45 -10.43 -2.30
CA GLY A 56 6.22 -9.61 -3.21
C GLY A 56 6.61 -8.27 -2.61
N GLN A 57 7.39 -7.50 -3.36
CA GLN A 57 7.74 -6.13 -2.98
C GLN A 57 6.90 -5.15 -3.80
N TYR A 58 6.24 -4.20 -3.13
CA TYR A 58 5.32 -3.24 -3.73
C TYR A 58 5.68 -1.83 -3.30
N SER A 59 5.69 -0.89 -4.24
CA SER A 59 5.75 0.54 -3.96
C SER A 59 4.33 1.05 -3.72
N VAL A 60 4.14 1.77 -2.60
CA VAL A 60 2.86 2.36 -2.23
C VAL A 60 2.84 3.83 -2.64
N THR A 61 1.83 4.21 -3.41
CA THR A 61 1.55 5.60 -3.77
C THR A 61 0.11 5.93 -3.38
N LEU A 62 -0.07 7.05 -2.68
CA LEU A 62 -1.37 7.58 -2.29
C LEU A 62 -1.74 8.70 -3.25
N LEU A 63 -2.85 8.55 -3.95
CA LEU A 63 -3.38 9.57 -4.86
C LEU A 63 -4.58 10.22 -4.19
N VAL A 64 -4.47 11.45 -3.73
CA VAL A 64 -5.60 12.20 -3.17
C VAL A 64 -6.09 13.17 -4.24
N GLU A 65 -7.40 13.20 -4.46
CA GLU A 65 -7.98 14.11 -5.46
C GLU A 65 -7.64 15.58 -5.14
N GLY A 66 -7.09 16.29 -6.13
CA GLY A 66 -6.65 17.68 -5.99
C GLY A 66 -5.23 17.86 -5.43
N PHE A 67 -4.54 16.80 -5.05
CA PHE A 67 -3.15 16.83 -4.57
C PHE A 67 -2.22 16.02 -5.48
N PRO A 68 -0.92 16.37 -5.54
CA PRO A 68 0.04 15.54 -6.25
C PRO A 68 0.14 14.14 -5.62
N PRO A 69 0.43 13.09 -6.42
CA PRO A 69 0.61 11.75 -5.91
C PRO A 69 1.72 11.73 -4.85
N SER A 70 1.43 11.13 -3.70
CA SER A 70 2.36 11.03 -2.58
C SER A 70 2.91 9.61 -2.48
N HIS A 71 4.24 9.47 -2.57
CA HIS A 71 4.90 8.19 -2.37
C HIS A 71 4.99 7.93 -0.86
N ALA A 72 4.24 6.94 -0.38
CA ALA A 72 4.21 6.58 1.04
C ALA A 72 5.38 5.68 1.44
N GLY A 73 5.94 4.92 0.49
CA GLY A 73 7.12 4.08 0.69
C GLY A 73 7.06 2.77 -0.09
N THR A 74 7.85 1.80 0.35
CA THR A 74 7.85 0.43 -0.21
C THR A 74 7.47 -0.55 0.89
N ILE A 75 6.63 -1.51 0.56
CA ILE A 75 6.27 -2.62 1.45
C ILE A 75 6.81 -3.94 0.90
N THR A 76 7.10 -4.87 1.79
CA THR A 76 7.44 -6.26 1.43
C THR A 76 6.44 -7.20 2.09
N VAL A 77 5.71 -7.94 1.26
CA VAL A 77 4.76 -8.97 1.68
C VAL A 77 5.48 -10.32 1.58
N TYR A 78 5.63 -11.02 2.71
CA TYR A 78 6.26 -12.33 2.74
C TYR A 78 5.22 -13.45 2.57
N GLU A 79 5.67 -14.62 2.13
CA GLU A 79 4.81 -15.81 2.12
C GLU A 79 4.44 -16.18 3.56
N GLY A 80 3.14 -16.17 3.88
CA GLY A 80 2.65 -16.38 5.24
C GLY A 80 2.64 -15.13 6.12
N SER A 81 2.89 -13.93 5.56
CA SER A 81 2.64 -12.68 6.28
C SER A 81 1.20 -12.65 6.80
N ARG A 82 1.04 -12.21 8.05
CA ARG A 82 -0.28 -12.07 8.66
C ARG A 82 -1.02 -10.89 8.02
N PRO A 83 -2.36 -10.93 7.98
CA PRO A 83 -3.15 -9.77 7.63
C PRO A 83 -2.80 -8.58 8.53
N GLY A 84 -2.64 -7.40 7.93
CA GLY A 84 -2.16 -6.22 8.62
C GLY A 84 -2.56 -4.93 7.92
N THR A 85 -2.23 -3.80 8.51
CA THR A 85 -2.47 -2.49 7.89
C THR A 85 -1.32 -2.12 6.97
N LEU A 86 -1.56 -1.31 5.96
CA LEU A 86 -0.52 -0.78 5.09
C LEU A 86 0.61 -0.08 5.89
N ASN A 87 0.27 0.58 7.00
CA ASN A 87 1.26 1.18 7.90
C ASN A 87 2.10 0.14 8.67
N ASP A 88 1.54 -1.04 8.96
CA ASP A 88 2.28 -2.17 9.55
C ASP A 88 3.38 -2.66 8.59
N PHE A 89 3.04 -2.75 7.32
CA PHE A 89 4.00 -3.13 6.27
C PHE A 89 4.98 -2.00 5.89
N LEU A 90 4.60 -0.73 6.00
CA LEU A 90 5.50 0.42 5.80
C LEU A 90 6.47 0.59 6.98
N GLY A 91 6.05 0.27 8.19
CA GLY A 91 6.88 0.30 9.40
C GLY A 91 7.90 -0.84 9.46
N ALA A 92 7.70 -1.90 8.67
CA ALA A 92 8.65 -2.98 8.47
C ALA A 92 9.79 -2.55 7.53
N MET A 93 10.58 -1.56 7.97
CA MET A 93 11.89 -1.14 7.47
C MET A 93 12.12 -1.11 5.95
N THR A 94 12.27 0.11 5.42
CA THR A 94 13.45 0.42 4.59
C THR A 94 14.05 1.73 5.05
N GLU A 95 15.14 1.65 5.80
CA GLU A 95 16.06 2.75 6.16
C GLU A 95 16.74 3.41 4.93
N ASP A 96 16.25 3.16 3.71
CA ASP A 96 16.90 3.55 2.43
C ASP A 96 16.38 4.88 1.84
N ASP A 97 15.41 5.55 2.47
CA ASP A 97 14.81 6.82 1.97
C ASP A 97 15.40 8.08 2.66
N VAL A 98 16.48 7.92 3.44
CA VAL A 98 17.27 9.03 4.00
C VAL A 98 18.68 8.97 3.44
N ARG A 99 18.85 9.40 2.19
CA ARG A 99 20.18 9.77 1.68
C ARG A 99 20.13 10.95 0.72
#